data_AF-A0A0A1H6Y5-F1
#
_entry.id   AF-A0A0A1H6Y5-F1
#
_cell.length_a   1.000
_cell.length_b   1.000
_cell.length_c   1.000
_cell.angle_alpha   90.00
_cell.angle_beta   90.00
_cell.angle_gamma   90.00
#
_symmetry.space_group_name_H-M   'P 1'
#
loop_
_entity.id
_entity.type
_entity.pdbx_description
1 polymer ?
#
loop_
_entity_poly.entity_id
_entity_poly.type
_entity_poly.pdbx_seq_one_letter_code
_entity_poly.pdbx_strand_id
1 'polypeptide(L)'
;MVADLDRDWELIGDIYAAASDAQRGVQLAQDFARAFDSGSCMVYFGQRDAARPRMPALAGVHSVTANFDDSSVSSYANYYHDRNEWYARGWKLPMPYVVLGEELISTGAVLRTEWADYLRATRLQHVIGAQYPLGGDRIGLLGIHRSPEEGPFGEADRERLQRILPHLQRSMRIRERLQAAERAAELTQNTLCGMAIGFVVIDANRRVLFANAVGERVIREKEGLRVIGERLAPQAPDDEPRFLHAIRQATPARPAKGAASPSRPIGATLRLSRPGGSDLGVLIAPLAPEAIRFGCMGPACAVLFSDPATSAVPNLRSDALAMRFGLTPAQAKLLSALANGETLADYAARAGVGIGTVRTHLKDLLARTGQRRQTDLVRMALSDPLLRLQSHGIS
;
A
#
# COMPACT_ATOMS: atom_id res chain seq x y z
N MET A 1 -25.55 21.88 -27.35
CA MET A 1 -26.32 21.72 -26.10
C MET A 1 -26.52 20.25 -25.69
N VAL A 2 -27.26 19.40 -26.43
CA VAL A 2 -27.41 17.97 -26.06
C VAL A 2 -26.07 17.21 -26.16
N ALA A 3 -25.35 17.38 -27.28
CA ALA A 3 -24.05 16.72 -27.49
C ALA A 3 -22.93 17.18 -26.51
N ASP A 4 -23.06 18.37 -25.91
CA ASP A 4 -22.09 18.88 -24.93
C ASP A 4 -22.38 18.33 -23.54
N LEU A 5 -23.66 18.11 -23.22
CA LEU A 5 -24.08 17.43 -21.99
C LEU A 5 -23.66 15.96 -21.99
N ASP A 6 -23.81 15.26 -23.12
CA ASP A 6 -23.37 13.87 -23.24
C ASP A 6 -21.86 13.72 -23.03
N ARG A 7 -21.06 14.62 -23.64
CA ARG A 7 -19.61 14.69 -23.42
C ARG A 7 -19.23 15.01 -21.97
N ASP A 8 -20.00 15.87 -21.28
CA ASP A 8 -19.79 16.15 -19.86
C ASP A 8 -20.04 14.94 -18.97
N TRP A 9 -21.11 14.17 -19.25
CA TRP A 9 -21.41 12.94 -18.51
C TRP A 9 -20.36 11.85 -18.70
N GLU A 10 -19.89 11.67 -19.94
CA GLU A 10 -18.79 10.76 -20.24
C GLU A 10 -17.52 11.14 -19.46
N LEU A 11 -17.12 12.42 -19.51
CA LEU A 11 -15.95 12.90 -18.77
C LEU A 11 -16.10 12.70 -17.25
N ILE A 12 -17.29 12.94 -16.69
CA ILE A 12 -17.55 12.66 -15.27
C ILE A 12 -17.40 11.17 -14.96
N GLY A 13 -17.88 10.29 -15.84
CA GLY A 13 -17.68 8.84 -15.75
C GLY A 13 -16.19 8.48 -15.72
N ASP A 14 -15.40 9.02 -16.64
CA ASP A 14 -13.96 8.79 -16.74
C ASP A 14 -13.20 9.30 -15.51
N ILE A 15 -13.57 10.47 -14.99
CA ILE A 15 -13.04 11.02 -13.73
C ILE A 15 -13.21 10.03 -12.57
N TYR A 16 -14.37 9.39 -12.44
CA TYR A 16 -14.61 8.42 -11.37
C TYR A 16 -13.94 7.07 -11.65
N ALA A 17 -13.86 6.63 -12.90
CA ALA A 17 -13.12 5.42 -13.26
C ALA A 17 -11.62 5.56 -12.95
N ALA A 18 -11.04 6.74 -13.18
CA ALA A 18 -9.67 7.07 -12.81
C ALA A 18 -9.42 7.13 -11.28
N ALA A 19 -10.48 7.17 -10.45
CA ALA A 19 -10.35 7.11 -8.99
C ALA A 19 -9.94 5.72 -8.51
N SER A 20 -10.38 4.67 -9.21
CA SER A 20 -10.18 3.26 -8.86
C SER A 20 -9.05 2.59 -9.64
N ASP A 21 -8.55 3.21 -10.72
CA ASP A 21 -7.53 2.65 -11.60
C ASP A 21 -6.44 3.68 -11.88
N ALA A 22 -5.24 3.41 -11.39
CA ALA A 22 -4.09 4.29 -11.56
C ALA A 22 -3.66 4.45 -13.02
N GLN A 23 -3.88 3.44 -13.87
CA GLN A 23 -3.53 3.53 -15.30
C GLN A 23 -4.49 4.46 -16.05
N ARG A 24 -5.77 4.48 -15.68
CA ARG A 24 -6.74 5.44 -16.20
C ARG A 24 -6.44 6.87 -15.76
N GLY A 25 -5.83 7.03 -14.58
CA GLY A 25 -5.33 8.32 -14.10
C GLY A 25 -4.39 9.02 -15.11
N VAL A 26 -3.61 8.26 -15.87
CA VAL A 26 -2.67 8.77 -16.89
C VAL A 26 -3.39 9.33 -18.12
N GLN A 27 -4.63 8.90 -18.40
CA GLN A 27 -5.42 9.33 -19.56
C GLN A 27 -6.28 10.57 -19.28
N LEU A 28 -6.45 10.94 -18.01
CA LEU A 28 -7.38 11.99 -17.60
C LEU A 28 -7.14 13.33 -18.31
N ALA A 29 -5.88 13.72 -18.55
CA ALA A 29 -5.60 14.93 -19.31
C ALA A 29 -6.10 14.85 -20.76
N GLN A 30 -6.00 13.69 -21.41
CA GLN A 30 -6.52 13.49 -22.77
C GLN A 30 -8.05 13.60 -22.80
N ASP A 31 -8.73 13.12 -21.76
CA ASP A 31 -10.19 13.24 -21.64
C ASP A 31 -10.63 14.69 -21.47
N PHE A 32 -9.95 15.44 -20.60
CA PHE A 32 -10.18 16.88 -20.44
C PHE A 32 -9.88 17.66 -21.74
N ALA A 33 -8.76 17.35 -22.41
CA ALA A 33 -8.39 18.00 -23.67
C ALA A 33 -9.47 17.77 -24.75
N ARG A 34 -9.91 16.52 -24.95
CA ARG A 34 -11.00 16.16 -25.88
C ARG A 34 -12.32 16.83 -25.50
N ALA A 35 -12.65 16.86 -24.21
CA ALA A 35 -13.91 17.43 -23.75
C ALA A 35 -13.98 18.94 -24.00
N PHE A 36 -12.87 19.67 -23.91
CA PHE A 36 -12.79 21.13 -24.08
C PHE A 36 -12.33 21.56 -25.48
N ASP A 37 -12.38 20.65 -26.46
CA ASP A 37 -11.94 20.87 -27.84
C ASP A 37 -10.54 21.52 -27.86
N SER A 38 -9.60 20.87 -27.17
CA SER A 38 -8.22 21.32 -26.97
C SER A 38 -7.25 20.18 -27.25
N GLY A 39 -6.09 20.51 -27.81
CA GLY A 39 -4.98 19.56 -27.97
C GLY A 39 -4.12 19.35 -26.72
N SER A 40 -4.37 20.10 -25.63
CA SER A 40 -3.43 20.21 -24.50
C SER A 40 -4.11 20.30 -23.14
N CYS A 41 -3.76 19.40 -22.24
CA CYS A 41 -4.17 19.47 -20.84
C CYS A 41 -3.07 18.94 -19.92
N MET A 42 -3.03 19.50 -18.72
CA MET A 42 -2.19 19.03 -17.62
C MET A 42 -3.04 18.92 -16.35
N VAL A 43 -2.98 17.75 -15.71
CA VAL A 43 -3.55 17.49 -14.39
C VAL A 43 -2.40 17.25 -13.41
N TYR A 44 -2.37 18.04 -12.33
CA TYR A 44 -1.33 17.98 -11.33
C TYR A 44 -1.93 17.94 -9.91
N PHE A 45 -1.28 17.18 -9.02
CA PHE A 45 -1.60 17.10 -7.60
C PHE A 45 -0.34 17.27 -6.77
N GLY A 46 -0.35 18.16 -5.80
CA GLY A 46 0.84 18.37 -4.97
C GLY A 46 0.55 19.11 -3.68
N GLN A 47 1.60 19.38 -2.93
CA GLN A 47 1.54 20.23 -1.75
C GLN A 47 1.64 21.70 -2.15
N ARG A 48 0.88 22.53 -1.43
CA ARG A 48 0.89 23.98 -1.55
C ARG A 48 2.02 24.53 -0.69
N ASP A 49 3.08 25.06 -1.30
CA ASP A 49 4.10 25.81 -0.56
C ASP A 49 3.55 27.18 -0.16
N ALA A 50 3.12 27.33 1.11
CA ALA A 50 2.55 28.57 1.61
C ALA A 50 3.50 29.79 1.50
N ALA A 51 4.81 29.59 1.40
CA ALA A 51 5.80 30.64 1.35
C ALA A 51 6.20 31.07 -0.07
N ARG A 52 5.93 30.25 -1.10
CA ARG A 52 6.38 30.52 -2.48
C ARG A 52 5.27 30.30 -3.51
N PRO A 53 4.99 31.29 -4.40
CA PRO A 53 4.07 31.13 -5.52
C PRO A 53 4.73 30.37 -6.68
N ARG A 54 5.45 29.28 -6.39
CA ARG A 54 6.18 28.49 -7.40
C ARG A 54 5.57 27.11 -7.51
N MET A 55 5.35 26.67 -8.75
CA MET A 55 4.88 25.30 -8.98
C MET A 55 6.03 24.36 -8.62
N PRO A 56 5.84 23.33 -7.79
CA PRO A 56 6.90 22.34 -7.55
C PRO A 56 7.36 21.73 -8.88
N ALA A 57 8.66 21.43 -9.01
CA ALA A 57 9.27 20.93 -10.24
C ALA A 57 8.70 19.55 -10.64
N LEU A 58 7.54 19.55 -11.30
CA LEU A 58 6.75 18.44 -11.85
C LEU A 58 6.50 17.20 -10.95
N ALA A 59 7.00 17.19 -9.71
CA ALA A 59 6.69 16.21 -8.69
C ALA A 59 5.22 16.36 -8.31
N GLY A 60 4.37 15.50 -8.88
CA GLY A 60 2.92 15.60 -8.73
C GLY A 60 2.13 15.71 -10.03
N VAL A 61 2.80 15.80 -11.19
CA VAL A 61 2.11 15.64 -12.47
C VAL A 61 1.50 14.25 -12.53
N HIS A 62 0.20 14.21 -12.75
CA HIS A 62 -0.55 12.97 -12.78
C HIS A 62 -0.87 12.53 -14.20
N SER A 63 -1.12 13.49 -15.08
CA SER A 63 -1.41 13.25 -16.48
C SER A 63 -1.13 14.50 -17.31
N VAL A 64 -0.59 14.30 -18.50
CA VAL A 64 -0.38 15.33 -19.53
C VAL A 64 -0.72 14.75 -20.89
N THR A 65 -1.11 15.61 -21.82
CA THR A 65 -1.27 15.28 -23.24
C THR A 65 0.08 15.22 -23.97
N ALA A 66 0.10 14.60 -25.16
CA ALA A 66 1.33 14.29 -25.90
C ALA A 66 2.16 15.50 -26.35
N ASN A 67 1.57 16.70 -26.35
CA ASN A 67 2.28 17.95 -26.66
C ASN A 67 3.25 18.40 -25.53
N PHE A 68 3.22 17.73 -24.37
CA PHE A 68 4.26 17.82 -23.35
C PHE A 68 5.26 16.65 -23.54
N ASP A 69 6.11 16.75 -24.55
CA ASP A 69 7.18 15.77 -24.76
C ASP A 69 8.24 15.81 -23.65
N ASP A 70 9.13 14.82 -23.59
CA ASP A 70 10.15 14.71 -22.55
C ASP A 70 11.03 15.97 -22.45
N SER A 71 11.28 16.64 -23.58
CA SER A 71 12.04 17.89 -23.66
C SER A 71 11.29 19.06 -23.00
N SER A 72 10.00 19.21 -23.30
CA SER A 72 9.13 20.25 -22.73
C SER A 72 8.91 20.02 -21.24
N VAL A 73 8.66 18.78 -20.82
CA VAL A 73 8.57 18.39 -19.41
C VAL A 73 9.88 18.72 -18.69
N SER A 74 11.03 18.31 -19.23
CA SER A 74 12.34 18.54 -18.60
C SER A 74 12.69 20.03 -18.51
N SER A 75 12.49 20.79 -19.58
CA SER A 75 12.76 22.24 -19.60
C SER A 75 11.84 23.01 -18.66
N TYR A 76 10.58 22.60 -18.52
CA TYR A 76 9.68 23.15 -17.53
C TYR A 76 10.15 22.87 -16.11
N ALA A 77 10.43 21.60 -15.77
CA ALA A 77 10.91 21.22 -14.44
C ALA A 77 12.20 21.94 -14.05
N ASN A 78 13.13 22.09 -14.99
CA ASN A 78 14.45 22.66 -14.69
C ASN A 78 14.47 24.19 -14.68
N TYR A 79 13.61 24.85 -15.46
CA TYR A 79 13.73 26.29 -15.70
C TYR A 79 12.39 27.03 -15.70
N TYR A 80 11.36 26.60 -16.43
CA TYR A 80 10.18 27.43 -16.60
C TYR A 80 9.14 27.35 -15.47
N HIS A 81 9.21 26.34 -14.59
CA HIS A 81 8.24 26.17 -13.48
C HIS A 81 8.19 27.37 -12.51
N ASP A 82 9.30 28.09 -12.32
CA ASP A 82 9.39 29.27 -11.45
C ASP A 82 9.10 30.59 -12.19
N ARG A 83 8.94 30.54 -13.51
CA ARG A 83 8.64 31.66 -14.42
C ARG A 83 7.23 31.60 -15.01
N ASN A 84 6.45 30.59 -14.64
CA ASN A 84 5.07 30.44 -15.10
C ASN A 84 4.18 31.57 -14.55
N GLU A 85 3.97 32.62 -15.36
CA GLU A 85 3.18 33.80 -15.01
C GLU A 85 1.72 33.48 -14.72
N TRP A 86 1.13 32.49 -15.42
CA TRP A 86 -0.23 32.05 -15.13
C TRP A 86 -0.32 31.46 -13.73
N TYR A 87 0.60 30.58 -13.37
CA TYR A 87 0.64 30.00 -12.04
C TYR A 87 0.90 31.06 -10.95
N ALA A 88 1.92 31.90 -11.11
CA ALA A 88 2.30 32.90 -10.12
C ALA A 88 1.18 33.92 -9.82
N ARG A 89 0.36 34.24 -10.82
CA ARG A 89 -0.78 35.15 -10.68
C ARG A 89 -2.01 34.43 -10.13
N GLY A 90 -2.34 33.26 -10.67
CA GLY A 90 -3.46 32.44 -10.17
C GLY A 90 -3.26 32.02 -8.71
N TRP A 91 -2.02 31.80 -8.28
CA TRP A 91 -1.67 31.47 -6.89
C TRP A 91 -2.22 32.45 -5.84
N LYS A 92 -2.41 33.72 -6.22
CA LYS A 92 -2.91 34.78 -5.34
C LYS A 92 -4.43 34.74 -5.14
N LEU A 93 -5.15 33.96 -5.97
CA LEU A 93 -6.59 33.86 -5.92
C LEU A 93 -7.05 32.90 -4.79
N PRO A 94 -8.20 33.18 -4.15
CA PRO A 94 -8.76 32.27 -3.16
C PRO A 94 -9.26 30.98 -3.85
N MET A 95 -8.87 29.82 -3.32
CA MET A 95 -9.33 28.53 -3.81
C MET A 95 -10.69 28.11 -3.19
N PRO A 96 -11.50 27.30 -3.90
CA PRO A 96 -11.30 26.85 -5.29
C PRO A 96 -11.63 27.94 -6.30
N TYR A 97 -10.95 27.95 -7.44
CA TYR A 97 -11.28 28.86 -8.55
C TYR A 97 -11.12 28.19 -9.92
N VAL A 98 -11.79 28.78 -10.90
CA VAL A 98 -11.58 28.58 -12.35
C VAL A 98 -11.35 29.95 -12.97
N VAL A 99 -10.26 30.12 -13.70
CA VAL A 99 -9.83 31.41 -14.25
C VAL A 99 -9.39 31.27 -15.71
N LEU A 100 -9.71 32.27 -16.51
CA LEU A 100 -9.25 32.39 -17.88
C LEU A 100 -7.85 33.06 -17.87
N GLY A 101 -6.92 32.58 -18.68
CA GLY A 101 -5.55 33.08 -18.71
C GLY A 101 -5.46 34.58 -18.96
N GLU A 102 -6.36 35.10 -19.78
CA GLU A 102 -6.49 36.51 -20.16
C GLU A 102 -6.87 37.42 -18.98
N GLU A 103 -7.53 36.89 -17.95
CA GLU A 103 -7.85 37.62 -16.73
C GLU A 103 -6.64 37.76 -15.80
N LEU A 104 -5.69 36.82 -15.89
CA LEU A 104 -4.45 36.85 -15.14
C LEU A 104 -3.45 37.81 -15.78
N ILE A 105 -3.28 37.68 -17.10
CA ILE A 105 -2.34 38.46 -17.91
C ILE A 105 -2.82 38.47 -19.36
N SER A 106 -2.84 39.65 -19.99
CA SER A 106 -3.25 39.75 -21.39
C SER A 106 -2.28 39.02 -22.32
N THR A 107 -2.78 38.48 -23.44
CA THR A 107 -1.97 37.74 -24.43
C THR A 107 -0.75 38.55 -24.91
N GLY A 108 -0.93 39.85 -25.16
CA GLY A 108 0.18 40.73 -25.55
C GLY A 108 1.22 40.93 -24.45
N ALA A 109 0.83 40.88 -23.17
CA ALA A 109 1.75 41.01 -22.05
C ALA A 109 2.49 39.71 -21.75
N VAL A 110 1.82 38.55 -21.80
CA VAL A 110 2.46 37.26 -21.54
C VAL A 110 3.51 36.91 -22.59
N LEU A 111 3.29 37.30 -23.86
CA LEU A 111 4.25 37.07 -24.94
C LEU A 111 5.55 37.90 -24.83
N ARG A 112 5.61 38.83 -23.86
CA ARG A 112 6.80 39.65 -23.56
C ARG A 112 7.58 39.18 -22.33
N THR A 113 7.17 38.07 -21.69
CA THR A 113 7.86 37.51 -20.53
C THR A 113 8.74 36.31 -20.94
N GLU A 114 9.62 35.86 -20.05
CA GLU A 114 10.43 34.63 -20.27
C GLU A 114 9.56 33.39 -20.46
N TRP A 115 8.34 33.38 -19.90
CA TRP A 115 7.36 32.30 -20.09
C TRP A 115 6.94 32.14 -21.56
N ALA A 116 7.03 33.21 -22.37
CA ALA A 116 6.66 33.19 -23.77
C ALA A 116 7.49 32.19 -24.60
N ASP A 117 8.74 31.92 -24.22
CA ASP A 117 9.59 30.99 -24.95
C ASP A 117 9.09 29.55 -24.81
N TYR A 118 8.65 29.18 -23.60
CA TYR A 118 8.02 27.89 -23.36
C TYR A 118 6.69 27.76 -24.10
N LEU A 119 5.86 28.81 -24.06
CA LEU A 119 4.59 28.87 -24.78
C LEU A 119 4.77 28.70 -26.29
N ARG A 120 5.77 29.36 -26.89
CA ARG A 120 6.09 29.19 -28.31
C ARG A 120 6.60 27.78 -28.63
N ALA A 121 7.50 27.24 -27.82
CA ALA A 121 8.05 25.90 -28.02
C ALA A 121 6.95 24.82 -27.97
N THR A 122 5.98 24.97 -27.09
CA THR A 122 4.84 24.04 -26.91
C THR A 122 3.61 24.41 -27.75
N ARG A 123 3.66 25.50 -28.52
CA ARG A 123 2.54 26.07 -29.29
C ARG A 123 1.27 26.33 -28.46
N LEU A 124 1.44 26.82 -27.23
CA LEU A 124 0.34 27.18 -26.32
C LEU A 124 0.22 28.70 -26.23
N GLN A 125 -1.01 29.21 -26.11
CA GLN A 125 -1.23 30.66 -25.96
C GLN A 125 -2.37 31.00 -24.99
N HIS A 126 -3.41 30.17 -24.95
CA HIS A 126 -4.57 30.37 -24.11
C HIS A 126 -4.63 29.28 -23.06
N VAL A 127 -5.13 29.60 -21.87
CA VAL A 127 -5.34 28.62 -20.81
C VAL A 127 -6.66 28.88 -20.08
N ILE A 128 -7.37 27.82 -19.75
CA ILE A 128 -8.33 27.83 -18.65
C ILE A 128 -7.73 27.01 -17.51
N GLY A 129 -7.55 27.66 -16.37
CA GLY A 129 -6.87 27.10 -15.21
C GLY A 129 -7.82 26.92 -14.04
N ALA A 130 -7.62 25.87 -13.26
CA ALA A 130 -8.31 25.68 -12.00
C ALA A 130 -7.35 25.24 -10.89
N GLN A 131 -7.57 25.77 -9.69
CA GLN A 131 -6.89 25.32 -8.48
C GLN A 131 -7.91 25.01 -7.39
N TYR A 132 -7.71 23.89 -6.68
CA TYR A 132 -8.69 23.40 -5.72
C TYR A 132 -8.09 22.61 -4.56
N PRO A 133 -8.74 22.58 -3.38
CA PRO A 133 -8.23 21.91 -2.20
C PRO A 133 -8.54 20.39 -2.20
N LEU A 134 -7.50 19.58 -2.00
CA LEU A 134 -7.61 18.15 -1.76
C LEU A 134 -7.63 17.77 -0.27
N GLY A 135 -7.38 18.75 0.62
CA GLY A 135 -7.41 18.61 2.08
C GLY A 135 -6.02 18.66 2.70
N GLY A 136 -5.93 19.27 3.89
CA GLY A 136 -4.65 19.72 4.45
C GLY A 136 -4.01 20.76 3.53
N ASP A 137 -2.68 20.68 3.38
CA ASP A 137 -1.91 21.58 2.50
C ASP A 137 -1.86 21.08 1.04
N ARG A 138 -2.68 20.10 0.66
CA ARG A 138 -2.67 19.54 -0.70
C ARG A 138 -3.64 20.24 -1.63
N ILE A 139 -3.20 20.45 -2.86
CA ILE A 139 -3.94 21.11 -3.93
C ILE A 139 -3.94 20.28 -5.21
N GLY A 140 -4.99 20.44 -6.00
CA GLY A 140 -5.01 20.04 -7.39
C GLY A 140 -4.93 21.26 -8.31
N LEU A 141 -4.26 21.07 -9.44
CA LEU A 141 -4.14 22.02 -10.54
C LEU A 141 -4.63 21.35 -11.82
N LEU A 142 -5.41 22.08 -12.59
CA LEU A 142 -5.82 21.70 -13.93
C LEU A 142 -5.53 22.88 -14.85
N GLY A 143 -4.80 22.63 -15.92
CA GLY A 143 -4.58 23.60 -16.99
C GLY A 143 -4.96 22.97 -18.32
N ILE A 144 -5.97 23.52 -18.99
CA ILE A 144 -6.34 23.13 -20.35
C ILE A 144 -5.92 24.29 -21.26
N HIS A 145 -5.21 23.98 -22.33
CA HIS A 145 -4.53 25.00 -23.14
C HIS A 145 -4.99 24.95 -24.60
N ARG A 146 -5.09 26.10 -25.23
CA ARG A 146 -5.36 26.25 -26.66
C ARG A 146 -4.17 26.94 -27.34
N SER A 147 -3.91 26.53 -28.56
CA SER A 147 -2.99 27.16 -29.50
C SER A 147 -3.53 28.51 -29.97
N PRO A 148 -2.68 29.37 -30.58
CA PRO A 148 -3.13 30.64 -31.15
C PRO A 148 -4.30 30.52 -32.14
N GLU A 149 -4.34 29.42 -32.90
CA GLU A 149 -5.34 29.19 -33.95
C GLU A 149 -6.71 28.77 -33.38
N GLU A 150 -6.73 28.17 -32.19
CA GLU A 150 -7.95 27.72 -31.50
C GLU A 150 -8.67 28.85 -30.74
N GLY A 151 -7.98 29.98 -30.50
CA GLY A 151 -8.53 31.15 -29.81
C GLY A 151 -8.70 30.98 -28.29
N PRO A 152 -9.11 32.06 -27.58
CA PRO A 152 -9.21 32.07 -26.14
C PRO A 152 -10.40 31.24 -25.62
N PHE A 153 -10.30 30.83 -24.35
CA PHE A 153 -11.44 30.25 -23.64
C PHE A 153 -12.44 31.36 -23.24
N GLY A 154 -13.73 31.02 -23.25
CA GLY A 154 -14.82 31.95 -22.92
C GLY A 154 -15.51 31.64 -21.60
N GLU A 155 -16.52 32.44 -21.25
CA GLU A 155 -17.28 32.25 -20.02
C GLU A 155 -18.06 30.93 -20.01
N ALA A 156 -18.52 30.46 -21.17
CA ALA A 156 -19.15 29.14 -21.30
C ALA A 156 -18.19 27.99 -20.93
N ASP A 157 -16.90 28.10 -21.31
CA ASP A 157 -15.87 27.13 -20.91
C ASP A 157 -15.65 27.18 -19.39
N ARG A 158 -15.68 28.39 -18.79
CA ARG A 158 -15.58 28.56 -17.33
C ARG A 158 -16.74 27.90 -16.60
N GLU A 159 -17.97 28.22 -16.94
CA GLU A 159 -19.17 27.65 -16.31
C GLU A 159 -19.20 26.13 -16.44
N ARG A 160 -18.77 25.61 -17.58
CA ARG A 160 -18.64 24.17 -17.82
C ARG A 160 -17.59 23.54 -16.92
N LEU A 161 -16.39 24.11 -16.85
CA LEU A 161 -15.34 23.58 -15.99
C LEU A 161 -15.70 23.69 -14.50
N GLN A 162 -16.38 24.77 -14.09
CA GLN A 162 -16.90 24.92 -12.72
C GLN A 162 -17.89 23.82 -12.34
N ARG A 163 -18.70 23.31 -13.28
CA ARG A 163 -19.60 22.17 -13.05
C ARG A 163 -18.84 20.85 -12.91
N ILE A 164 -17.76 20.66 -13.65
CA ILE A 164 -16.97 19.40 -13.67
C ILE A 164 -15.99 19.33 -12.49
N LEU A 165 -15.40 20.46 -12.08
CA LEU A 165 -14.35 20.52 -11.06
C LEU A 165 -14.68 19.82 -9.72
N PRO A 166 -15.92 19.91 -9.18
CA PRO A 166 -16.29 19.20 -7.95
C PRO A 166 -16.21 17.67 -8.09
N HIS A 167 -16.45 17.11 -9.29
CA HIS A 167 -16.34 15.67 -9.55
C HIS A 167 -14.88 15.22 -9.52
N LEU A 168 -14.00 16.00 -10.14
CA LEU A 168 -12.55 15.78 -10.09
C LEU A 168 -12.05 15.82 -8.64
N GLN A 169 -12.43 16.84 -7.87
CA GLN A 169 -12.10 16.94 -6.43
C GLN A 169 -12.56 15.71 -5.63
N ARG A 170 -13.80 15.27 -5.83
CA ARG A 170 -14.37 14.10 -5.12
C ARG A 170 -13.66 12.81 -5.50
N SER A 171 -13.41 12.58 -6.79
CA SER A 171 -12.67 11.42 -7.30
C SER A 171 -11.28 11.33 -6.66
N MET A 172 -10.56 12.44 -6.59
CA MET A 172 -9.23 12.49 -5.97
C MET A 172 -9.26 12.15 -4.48
N ARG A 173 -10.23 12.68 -3.72
CA ARG A 173 -10.41 12.34 -2.30
C ARG A 173 -10.74 10.86 -2.09
N ILE A 174 -11.53 10.27 -2.99
CA ILE A 174 -11.83 8.82 -2.96
C ILE A 174 -10.55 8.03 -3.19
N ARG A 175 -9.78 8.37 -4.23
CA ARG A 175 -8.51 7.70 -4.55
C ARG A 175 -7.51 7.76 -3.40
N GLU A 176 -7.36 8.91 -2.77
CA GLU A 176 -6.44 9.05 -1.64
C GLU A 176 -6.85 8.19 -0.45
N ARG A 177 -8.15 8.12 -0.13
CA ARG A 177 -8.67 7.25 0.93
C ARG A 177 -8.47 5.78 0.59
N LEU A 178 -8.68 5.40 -0.68
CA LEU A 178 -8.48 4.05 -1.16
C LEU A 178 -7.00 3.67 -1.07
N GLN A 179 -6.08 4.49 -1.60
CA GLN A 179 -4.64 4.27 -1.51
C GLN A 179 -4.13 4.21 -0.07
N ALA A 180 -4.65 5.05 0.83
CA ALA A 180 -4.28 5.00 2.23
C ALA A 180 -4.72 3.67 2.89
N ALA A 181 -5.92 3.18 2.55
CA ALA A 181 -6.41 1.89 3.02
C ALA A 181 -5.61 0.71 2.44
N GLU A 182 -5.29 0.74 1.14
CA GLU A 182 -4.46 -0.26 0.46
C GLU A 182 -3.07 -0.33 1.05
N ARG A 183 -2.37 0.80 1.21
CA ARG A 183 -1.05 0.85 1.86
C ARG A 183 -1.08 0.32 3.28
N ALA A 184 -2.10 0.66 4.07
CA ALA A 184 -2.24 0.13 5.42
C ALA A 184 -2.42 -1.40 5.43
N ALA A 185 -3.16 -1.93 4.44
CA ALA A 185 -3.33 -3.37 4.26
C ALA A 185 -2.01 -4.04 3.82
N GLU A 186 -1.30 -3.46 2.85
CA GLU A 186 0.02 -3.94 2.38
C GLU A 186 1.04 -3.97 3.53
N LEU A 187 1.13 -2.90 4.34
CA LEU A 187 2.01 -2.87 5.51
C LEU A 187 1.70 -3.99 6.50
N THR A 188 0.41 -4.27 6.72
CA THR A 188 -0.03 -5.37 7.60
C THR A 188 0.37 -6.73 7.01
N GLN A 189 0.15 -6.92 5.70
CA GLN A 189 0.51 -8.16 4.99
C GLN A 189 2.02 -8.39 4.98
N ASN A 190 2.81 -7.37 4.65
CA ASN A 190 4.27 -7.43 4.64
C ASN A 190 4.81 -7.73 6.04
N THR A 191 4.18 -7.18 7.09
CA THR A 191 4.52 -7.52 8.48
C THR A 191 4.27 -8.99 8.78
N LEU A 192 3.10 -9.55 8.41
CA LEU A 192 2.79 -10.97 8.60
C LEU A 192 3.75 -11.88 7.82
N CYS A 193 4.05 -11.52 6.57
CA CYS A 193 5.03 -12.23 5.75
C CYS A 193 6.43 -12.19 6.38
N GLY A 194 6.86 -11.03 6.89
CA GLY A 194 8.10 -10.86 7.64
C GLY A 194 8.10 -11.55 9.03
N MET A 195 6.97 -12.08 9.50
CA MET A 195 6.94 -12.97 10.66
C MET A 195 6.87 -14.44 10.26
N ALA A 196 6.93 -14.72 8.95
CA ALA A 196 6.71 -16.02 8.35
C ALA A 196 5.36 -16.63 8.78
N ILE A 197 4.32 -15.80 8.87
CA ILE A 197 2.96 -16.21 9.20
C ILE A 197 2.16 -16.29 7.91
N GLY A 198 1.66 -17.48 7.58
CA GLY A 198 0.63 -17.68 6.57
C GLY A 198 -0.70 -17.20 7.11
N PHE A 199 -1.40 -16.39 6.32
CA PHE A 199 -2.73 -15.88 6.64
C PHE A 199 -3.64 -16.06 5.42
N VAL A 200 -4.62 -16.95 5.55
CA VAL A 200 -5.58 -17.27 4.49
C VAL A 200 -6.99 -17.03 5.03
N VAL A 201 -7.80 -16.26 4.30
CA VAL A 201 -9.21 -16.03 4.64
C VAL A 201 -10.07 -16.90 3.72
N ILE A 202 -11.00 -17.64 4.31
CA ILE A 202 -11.95 -18.48 3.59
C ILE A 202 -13.40 -18.19 4.00
N ASP A 203 -14.32 -18.40 3.07
CA ASP A 203 -15.76 -18.39 3.38
C ASP A 203 -16.20 -19.71 4.04
N ALA A 204 -17.46 -19.77 4.49
CA ALA A 204 -18.06 -21.00 5.05
C ALA A 204 -18.06 -22.21 4.08
N ASN A 205 -17.93 -21.98 2.77
CA ASN A 205 -17.80 -23.02 1.74
C ASN A 205 -16.33 -23.38 1.43
N ARG A 206 -15.39 -22.83 2.20
CA ARG A 206 -13.93 -22.98 2.08
C ARG A 206 -13.30 -22.29 0.87
N ARG A 207 -14.05 -21.44 0.17
CA ARG A 207 -13.47 -20.68 -0.94
C ARG A 207 -12.42 -19.73 -0.41
N VAL A 208 -11.24 -19.76 -1.01
CA VAL A 208 -10.17 -18.82 -0.66
C VAL A 208 -10.58 -17.43 -1.14
N LEU A 209 -10.80 -16.54 -0.19
CA LEU A 209 -11.13 -15.13 -0.45
C LEU A 209 -9.87 -14.27 -0.49
N PHE A 210 -8.87 -14.62 0.32
CA PHE A 210 -7.61 -13.92 0.42
C PHE A 210 -6.52 -14.88 0.92
N ALA A 211 -5.29 -14.71 0.44
CA ALA A 211 -4.09 -15.33 1.01
C ALA A 211 -2.93 -14.32 0.92
N ASN A 212 -2.13 -14.19 1.99
CA ASN A 212 -0.86 -13.47 1.88
C ASN A 212 0.18 -14.34 1.15
N ALA A 213 1.32 -13.74 0.78
CA ALA A 213 2.35 -14.42 -0.01
C ALA A 213 2.84 -15.75 0.62
N VAL A 214 2.94 -15.83 1.95
CA VAL A 214 3.27 -17.08 2.68
C VAL A 214 2.18 -18.13 2.49
N GLY A 215 0.91 -17.72 2.63
CA GLY A 215 -0.25 -18.58 2.42
C GLY A 215 -0.32 -19.13 1.00
N GLU A 216 -0.16 -18.26 0.00
CA GLU A 216 -0.14 -18.64 -1.42
C GLU A 216 0.98 -19.64 -1.73
N ARG A 217 2.18 -19.42 -1.20
CA ARG A 217 3.31 -20.32 -1.39
C ARG A 217 3.04 -21.71 -0.80
N VAL A 218 2.61 -21.78 0.47
CA VAL A 218 2.32 -23.06 1.15
C VAL A 218 1.23 -23.85 0.41
N ILE A 219 0.20 -23.17 -0.10
CA ILE A 219 -0.86 -23.80 -0.90
C ILE A 219 -0.31 -24.30 -2.25
N ARG A 220 0.51 -23.50 -2.93
CA ARG A 220 1.11 -23.82 -4.24
C ARG A 220 2.07 -25.00 -4.15
N GLU A 221 2.92 -25.00 -3.14
CA GLU A 221 3.92 -26.05 -2.88
C GLU A 221 3.31 -27.30 -2.22
N LYS A 222 2.03 -27.22 -1.83
CA LYS A 222 1.30 -28.29 -1.17
C LYS A 222 2.07 -28.74 0.08
N GLU A 223 2.30 -27.80 0.99
CA GLU A 223 2.92 -28.06 2.29
C GLU A 223 1.84 -28.26 3.37
N GLY A 224 0.98 -29.26 3.19
CA GLY A 224 -0.10 -29.60 4.14
C GLY A 224 -1.46 -28.98 3.82
N LEU A 225 -1.49 -27.92 3.01
CA LEU A 225 -2.71 -27.30 2.47
C LEU A 225 -2.69 -27.31 0.94
N ARG A 226 -3.86 -27.34 0.32
CA ARG A 226 -4.04 -27.27 -1.14
C ARG A 226 -5.38 -26.63 -1.49
N VAL A 227 -5.52 -26.22 -2.74
CA VAL A 227 -6.80 -25.75 -3.29
C VAL A 227 -7.33 -26.73 -4.34
N ILE A 228 -8.60 -27.11 -4.22
CA ILE A 228 -9.33 -27.97 -5.16
C ILE A 228 -10.61 -27.24 -5.58
N GLY A 229 -10.72 -26.84 -6.84
CA GLY A 229 -11.90 -26.09 -7.31
C GLY A 229 -12.19 -24.87 -6.45
N GLU A 230 -11.16 -24.04 -6.22
CA GLU A 230 -11.17 -22.82 -5.39
C GLU A 230 -11.36 -23.04 -3.87
N ARG A 231 -11.54 -24.28 -3.43
CA ARG A 231 -11.74 -24.61 -2.01
C ARG A 231 -10.45 -25.03 -1.35
N LEU A 232 -10.15 -24.43 -0.21
CA LEU A 232 -9.05 -24.84 0.65
C LEU A 232 -9.36 -26.19 1.29
N ALA A 233 -8.40 -27.11 1.21
CA ALA A 233 -8.47 -28.42 1.82
C ALA A 233 -7.08 -28.82 2.37
N PRO A 234 -7.03 -29.65 3.43
CA PRO A 234 -5.80 -30.34 3.77
C PRO A 234 -5.31 -31.21 2.61
N GLN A 235 -4.01 -31.42 2.59
CA GLN A 235 -3.39 -32.30 1.61
C GLN A 235 -3.66 -33.77 1.92
N ALA A 236 -3.51 -34.17 3.19
CA ALA A 236 -3.83 -35.50 3.66
C ALA A 236 -5.35 -35.68 3.80
N PRO A 237 -5.96 -36.70 3.16
CA PRO A 237 -7.39 -36.94 3.25
C PRO A 237 -7.90 -37.17 4.68
N ASP A 238 -7.09 -37.77 5.54
CA ASP A 238 -7.45 -38.10 6.93
C ASP A 238 -7.66 -36.85 7.81
N ASP A 239 -7.13 -35.70 7.40
CA ASP A 239 -7.32 -34.43 8.09
C ASP A 239 -8.60 -33.69 7.66
N GLU A 240 -9.26 -34.11 6.58
CA GLU A 240 -10.46 -33.46 6.05
C GLU A 240 -11.60 -33.33 7.08
N PRO A 241 -11.97 -34.38 7.85
CA PRO A 241 -13.09 -34.28 8.79
C PRO A 241 -12.85 -33.28 9.91
N ARG A 242 -11.64 -33.24 10.46
CA ARG A 242 -11.24 -32.32 11.54
C ARG A 242 -11.14 -30.88 11.04
N PHE A 243 -10.62 -30.68 9.82
CA PHE A 243 -10.56 -29.37 9.17
C PHE A 243 -11.96 -28.79 8.92
N LEU A 244 -12.86 -29.60 8.35
CA LEU A 244 -14.26 -29.22 8.13
C LEU A 244 -15.00 -28.91 9.44
N HIS A 245 -14.76 -29.67 10.49
CA HIS A 245 -15.37 -29.43 11.79
C HIS A 245 -14.95 -28.07 12.36
N ALA A 246 -13.65 -27.76 12.35
CA ALA A 246 -13.11 -26.49 12.83
C ALA A 246 -13.64 -25.28 12.04
N ILE A 247 -13.74 -25.39 10.71
CA ILE A 247 -14.32 -24.32 9.88
C ILE A 247 -15.77 -24.05 10.25
N ARG A 248 -16.59 -25.10 10.42
CA ARG A 248 -18.00 -24.95 10.82
C ARG A 248 -18.16 -24.31 12.20
N GLN A 249 -17.26 -24.59 13.14
CA GLN A 249 -17.26 -23.94 14.45
C GLN A 249 -16.85 -22.46 14.40
N ALA A 250 -15.93 -22.11 13.49
CA ALA A 250 -15.52 -20.73 13.28
C ALA A 250 -16.53 -19.93 12.44
N THR A 251 -17.35 -20.60 11.62
CA THR A 251 -18.35 -20.00 10.72
C THR A 251 -19.76 -20.54 10.96
N PRO A 252 -20.29 -20.45 12.20
CA PRO A 252 -21.61 -21.00 12.50
C PRO A 252 -22.66 -20.28 11.65
N ALA A 253 -23.60 -21.06 11.11
CA ALA A 253 -24.73 -20.50 10.37
C ALA A 253 -25.51 -19.54 11.28
N ARG A 254 -25.92 -18.40 10.72
CA ARG A 254 -26.76 -17.45 11.47
C ARG A 254 -28.08 -18.15 11.80
N PRO A 255 -28.48 -18.23 13.09
CA PRO A 255 -29.73 -18.87 13.44
C PRO A 255 -30.91 -18.18 12.74
N ALA A 256 -31.89 -18.97 12.31
CA ALA A 256 -33.18 -18.44 11.88
C ALA A 256 -33.79 -17.61 13.03
N LYS A 257 -34.54 -16.54 12.70
CA LYS A 257 -35.22 -15.71 13.70
C LYS A 257 -36.05 -16.62 14.63
N GLY A 258 -35.73 -16.61 15.93
CA GLY A 258 -36.46 -17.37 16.95
C GLY A 258 -35.77 -18.65 17.46
N ALA A 259 -34.63 -19.05 16.91
CA ALA A 259 -33.84 -20.15 17.47
C ALA A 259 -32.97 -19.69 18.66
N ALA A 260 -32.58 -20.65 19.52
CA ALA A 260 -31.73 -20.44 20.69
C ALA A 260 -30.46 -19.63 20.35
N SER A 261 -29.95 -18.91 21.37
CA SER A 261 -28.82 -17.97 21.26
C SER A 261 -27.70 -18.52 20.36
N PRO A 262 -27.20 -17.73 19.39
CA PRO A 262 -26.21 -18.21 18.43
C PRO A 262 -25.02 -18.84 19.16
N SER A 263 -24.61 -20.03 18.73
CA SER A 263 -23.34 -20.62 19.16
C SER A 263 -22.24 -19.61 18.85
N ARG A 264 -21.57 -19.09 19.89
CA ARG A 264 -20.48 -18.13 19.72
C ARG A 264 -19.42 -18.79 18.82
N PRO A 265 -18.96 -18.15 17.74
CA PRO A 265 -17.95 -18.75 16.89
C PRO A 265 -16.67 -19.00 17.69
N ILE A 266 -16.11 -20.20 17.55
CA ILE A 266 -14.93 -20.66 18.32
C ILE A 266 -13.82 -21.01 17.33
N GLY A 267 -12.60 -20.58 17.62
CA GLY A 267 -11.43 -21.00 16.87
C GLY A 267 -10.92 -22.37 17.33
N ALA A 268 -10.23 -23.08 16.44
CA ALA A 268 -9.64 -24.38 16.74
C ALA A 268 -8.19 -24.44 16.22
N THR A 269 -7.32 -25.12 16.98
CA THR A 269 -5.96 -25.43 16.53
C THR A 269 -5.90 -26.88 16.07
N LEU A 270 -5.34 -27.09 14.89
CA LEU A 270 -5.19 -28.39 14.22
C LEU A 270 -3.72 -28.65 13.90
N ARG A 271 -3.39 -29.93 13.75
CA ARG A 271 -2.15 -30.38 13.09
C ARG A 271 -2.55 -31.05 11.79
N LEU A 272 -1.99 -30.60 10.69
CA LEU A 272 -2.21 -31.17 9.36
C LEU A 272 -0.94 -31.87 8.88
N SER A 273 -1.08 -33.09 8.38
CA SER A 273 0.05 -33.89 7.92
C SER A 273 0.69 -33.32 6.64
N ARG A 274 2.03 -33.34 6.59
CA ARG A 274 2.83 -32.87 5.44
C ARG A 274 3.58 -34.03 4.78
N PRO A 275 3.71 -34.07 3.44
CA PRO A 275 4.50 -35.10 2.76
C PRO A 275 5.99 -35.08 3.09
N GLY A 276 6.53 -33.89 3.41
CA GLY A 276 7.96 -33.66 3.70
C GLY A 276 8.35 -33.78 5.17
N GLY A 277 7.48 -34.33 6.03
CA GLY A 277 7.76 -34.52 7.46
C GLY A 277 6.84 -33.71 8.37
N SER A 278 7.41 -32.86 9.23
CA SER A 278 6.74 -32.24 10.37
C SER A 278 5.36 -31.65 10.04
N ASP A 279 4.37 -31.97 10.89
CA ASP A 279 2.99 -31.49 10.78
C ASP A 279 2.92 -29.96 10.71
N LEU A 280 2.01 -29.43 9.89
CA LEU A 280 1.64 -28.03 9.87
C LEU A 280 0.68 -27.73 11.03
N GLY A 281 1.11 -26.93 11.99
CA GLY A 281 0.23 -26.36 13.01
C GLY A 281 -0.63 -25.25 12.42
N VAL A 282 -1.96 -25.40 12.47
CA VAL A 282 -2.92 -24.46 11.89
C VAL A 282 -3.89 -23.97 12.95
N LEU A 283 -4.08 -22.66 13.05
CA LEU A 283 -5.15 -22.03 13.82
C LEU A 283 -6.25 -21.59 12.86
N ILE A 284 -7.46 -22.12 13.03
CA ILE A 284 -8.66 -21.62 12.37
C ILE A 284 -9.36 -20.70 13.36
N ALA A 285 -9.38 -19.40 13.08
CA ALA A 285 -9.96 -18.38 13.94
C ALA A 285 -11.17 -17.73 13.26
N PRO A 286 -12.28 -17.51 13.98
CA PRO A 286 -13.42 -16.80 13.42
C PRO A 286 -13.06 -15.34 13.12
N LEU A 287 -13.57 -14.82 12.02
CA LEU A 287 -13.46 -13.39 11.72
C LEU A 287 -14.74 -12.67 12.15
N ALA A 288 -14.56 -11.43 12.63
CA ALA A 288 -15.67 -10.57 12.96
C ALA A 288 -16.48 -10.20 11.69
N PRO A 289 -17.76 -9.81 11.81
CA PRO A 289 -18.64 -9.50 10.67
C PRO A 289 -18.08 -8.46 9.69
N GLU A 290 -17.11 -7.65 10.11
CA GLU A 290 -16.39 -6.67 9.30
C GLU A 290 -15.43 -7.30 8.26
N ALA A 291 -15.38 -8.63 8.18
CA ALA A 291 -14.65 -9.40 7.17
C ALA A 291 -15.07 -9.10 5.72
N ILE A 292 -16.14 -8.32 5.50
CA ILE A 292 -16.61 -7.84 4.18
C ILE A 292 -15.47 -7.25 3.35
N ARG A 293 -14.44 -6.71 4.01
CA ARG A 293 -13.22 -6.19 3.38
C ARG A 293 -12.43 -7.22 2.55
N PHE A 294 -12.64 -8.52 2.76
CA PHE A 294 -12.08 -9.60 1.96
C PHE A 294 -13.06 -10.11 0.89
N GLY A 295 -14.11 -9.34 0.56
CA GLY A 295 -15.13 -9.76 -0.40
C GLY A 295 -16.14 -10.78 0.15
N CYS A 296 -16.19 -11.00 1.47
CA CYS A 296 -17.16 -11.93 2.04
C CYS A 296 -18.56 -11.29 2.12
N MET A 297 -19.57 -11.98 1.60
CA MET A 297 -20.99 -11.62 1.80
C MET A 297 -21.65 -12.47 2.91
N GLY A 298 -20.87 -13.23 3.67
CA GLY A 298 -21.33 -14.17 4.70
C GLY A 298 -20.23 -14.55 5.70
N PRO A 299 -20.46 -15.55 6.58
CA PRO A 299 -19.49 -15.97 7.58
C PRO A 299 -18.15 -16.39 6.96
N ALA A 300 -17.05 -15.92 7.54
CA ALA A 300 -15.69 -16.21 7.11
C ALA A 300 -14.79 -16.51 8.31
N CYS A 301 -13.71 -17.24 8.09
CA CYS A 301 -12.68 -17.48 9.09
C CYS A 301 -11.29 -17.30 8.50
N ALA A 302 -10.33 -17.03 9.38
CA ALA A 302 -8.92 -16.99 9.06
C ALA A 302 -8.27 -18.33 9.39
N VAL A 303 -7.41 -18.79 8.50
CA VAL A 303 -6.53 -19.94 8.66
C VAL A 303 -5.11 -19.40 8.79
N LEU A 304 -4.55 -19.48 9.99
CA LEU A 304 -3.22 -18.99 10.33
C LEU A 304 -2.27 -20.15 10.57
N PHE A 305 -1.02 -20.02 10.13
CA PHE A 305 0.03 -21.01 10.38
C PHE A 305 1.41 -20.36 10.29
N SER A 306 2.41 -20.99 10.91
CA SER A 306 3.81 -20.61 10.68
C SER A 306 4.32 -21.31 9.42
N ASP A 307 5.12 -20.58 8.65
CA ASP A 307 5.75 -21.07 7.43
C ASP A 307 6.64 -22.28 7.72
N PRO A 308 6.35 -23.46 7.13
CA PRO A 308 7.16 -24.65 7.37
C PRO A 308 8.59 -24.59 6.86
N ALA A 309 8.88 -23.77 5.85
CA ALA A 309 10.21 -23.61 5.27
C ALA A 309 11.14 -22.79 6.18
N THR A 310 10.60 -21.93 7.04
CA THR A 310 11.37 -21.11 7.99
C THR A 310 11.23 -21.57 9.44
N SER A 311 10.24 -22.41 9.76
CA SER A 311 9.98 -22.91 11.13
C SER A 311 11.05 -23.85 11.69
N ALA A 312 12.10 -24.19 10.93
CA ALA A 312 13.11 -25.13 11.37
C ALA A 312 14.07 -24.54 12.43
N VAL A 313 14.37 -23.24 12.41
CA VAL A 313 15.27 -22.60 13.40
C VAL A 313 14.94 -21.10 13.55
N PRO A 314 14.70 -20.57 14.77
CA PRO A 314 14.53 -19.13 14.96
C PRO A 314 15.85 -18.38 14.71
N ASN A 315 16.10 -17.88 13.50
CA ASN A 315 17.36 -17.21 13.14
C ASN A 315 17.49 -15.82 13.82
N LEU A 316 17.71 -15.79 15.13
CA LEU A 316 17.91 -14.57 15.90
C LEU A 316 19.27 -13.99 15.55
N ARG A 317 19.29 -12.86 14.86
CA ARG A 317 20.52 -12.20 14.45
C ARG A 317 21.30 -11.72 15.69
N SER A 318 22.60 -12.00 15.73
CA SER A 318 23.44 -11.63 16.88
C SER A 318 23.59 -10.11 17.05
N ASP A 319 23.54 -9.34 15.97
CA ASP A 319 23.57 -7.87 16.04
C ASP A 319 22.32 -7.30 16.72
N ALA A 320 21.14 -7.82 16.37
CA ALA A 320 19.87 -7.47 17.01
C ALA A 320 19.86 -7.80 18.51
N LEU A 321 20.35 -8.99 18.88
CA LEU A 321 20.49 -9.41 20.28
C LEU A 321 21.46 -8.50 21.05
N ALA A 322 22.58 -8.11 20.43
CA ALA A 322 23.56 -7.22 21.02
C ALA A 322 22.97 -5.84 21.30
N MET A 323 22.26 -5.25 20.33
CA MET A 323 21.59 -3.96 20.52
C MET A 323 20.46 -4.04 21.55
N ARG A 324 19.63 -5.09 21.49
CA ARG A 324 18.44 -5.21 22.33
C ARG A 324 18.77 -5.41 23.81
N PHE A 325 19.80 -6.21 24.11
CA PHE A 325 20.17 -6.56 25.48
C PHE A 325 21.52 -5.98 25.92
N GLY A 326 22.12 -5.09 25.13
CA GLY A 326 23.42 -4.48 25.42
C GLY A 326 24.57 -5.47 25.52
N LEU A 327 24.56 -6.54 24.71
CA LEU A 327 25.53 -7.64 24.79
C LEU A 327 26.81 -7.34 24.01
N THR A 328 27.92 -7.98 24.38
CA THR A 328 29.11 -7.99 23.51
C THR A 328 28.88 -8.86 22.27
N PRO A 329 29.65 -8.67 21.18
CA PRO A 329 29.53 -9.52 19.98
C PRO A 329 29.67 -11.02 20.29
N ALA A 330 30.56 -11.40 21.20
CA ALA A 330 30.76 -12.79 21.62
C ALA A 330 29.55 -13.33 22.41
N GLN A 331 28.99 -12.53 23.32
CA GLN A 331 27.80 -12.87 24.09
C GLN A 331 26.57 -13.02 23.19
N ALA A 332 26.40 -12.15 22.20
CA ALA A 332 25.27 -12.21 21.29
C ALA A 332 25.35 -13.39 20.30
N LYS A 333 26.56 -13.74 19.84
CA LYS A 333 26.80 -14.97 19.07
C LYS A 333 26.48 -16.23 19.88
N LEU A 334 26.86 -16.25 21.16
CA LEU A 334 26.52 -17.35 22.07
C LEU A 334 25.01 -17.44 22.29
N LEU A 335 24.32 -16.32 22.56
CA LEU A 335 22.86 -16.32 22.74
C LEU A 335 22.12 -16.76 21.47
N SER A 336 22.53 -16.28 20.30
CA SER A 336 21.97 -16.68 19.01
C SER A 336 22.11 -18.20 18.80
N ALA A 337 23.30 -18.75 19.01
CA ALA A 337 23.56 -20.18 18.93
C ALA A 337 22.66 -21.01 19.86
N LEU A 338 22.54 -20.60 21.13
CA LEU A 338 21.69 -21.28 22.11
C LEU A 338 20.20 -21.18 21.76
N ALA A 339 19.75 -20.04 21.23
CA ALA A 339 18.37 -19.87 20.77
C ALA A 339 18.06 -20.69 19.51
N ASN A 340 19.07 -20.98 18.70
CA ASN A 340 19.02 -21.88 17.53
C ASN A 340 19.11 -23.37 17.92
N GLY A 341 19.20 -23.70 19.22
CA GLY A 341 19.25 -25.09 19.70
C GLY A 341 20.66 -25.71 19.72
N GLU A 342 21.72 -24.95 19.44
CA GLU A 342 23.10 -25.43 19.54
C GLU A 342 23.49 -25.67 21.02
N THR A 343 24.25 -26.74 21.30
CA THR A 343 24.76 -26.97 22.66
C THR A 343 26.00 -26.10 22.93
N LEU A 344 26.34 -25.90 24.21
CA LEU A 344 27.56 -25.16 24.57
C LEU A 344 28.84 -25.83 24.03
N ALA A 345 28.84 -27.16 23.92
CA ALA A 345 29.98 -27.92 23.42
C ALA A 345 30.15 -27.73 21.91
N ASP A 346 29.04 -27.80 21.17
CA ASP A 346 29.05 -27.58 19.71
C ASP A 346 29.45 -26.14 19.39
N TYR A 347 28.92 -25.17 20.14
CA TYR A 347 29.32 -23.77 20.00
C TYR A 347 30.80 -23.57 20.29
N ALA A 348 31.34 -24.20 21.34
CA ALA A 348 32.75 -24.12 21.69
C ALA A 348 33.65 -24.67 20.57
N ALA A 349 33.31 -25.83 20.03
CA ALA A 349 34.01 -26.46 18.93
C ALA A 349 33.97 -25.60 17.66
N ARG A 350 32.77 -25.10 17.29
CA ARG A 350 32.57 -24.25 16.11
C ARG A 350 33.27 -22.90 16.22
N ALA A 351 33.29 -22.30 17.41
CA ALA A 351 33.92 -21.02 17.66
C ALA A 351 35.43 -21.11 17.93
N GLY A 352 36.00 -22.32 18.00
CA GLY A 352 37.43 -22.54 18.26
C GLY A 352 37.88 -22.12 19.65
N VAL A 353 36.98 -22.18 20.65
CA VAL A 353 37.25 -21.76 22.04
C VAL A 353 37.03 -22.90 23.01
N GLY A 354 37.72 -22.86 24.16
CA GLY A 354 37.52 -23.86 25.21
C GLY A 354 36.11 -23.81 25.82
N ILE A 355 35.54 -24.98 26.16
CA ILE A 355 34.23 -25.07 26.82
C ILE A 355 34.18 -24.31 28.15
N GLY A 356 35.31 -24.22 28.87
CA GLY A 356 35.45 -23.39 30.07
C GLY A 356 35.22 -21.90 29.79
N THR A 357 35.77 -21.39 28.69
CA THR A 357 35.59 -20.01 28.23
C THR A 357 34.13 -19.73 27.87
N VAL A 358 33.47 -20.66 27.17
CA VAL A 358 32.03 -20.55 26.84
C VAL A 358 31.16 -20.54 28.10
N ARG A 359 31.48 -21.37 29.11
CA ARG A 359 30.78 -21.36 30.40
C ARG A 359 30.96 -20.04 31.15
N THR A 360 32.15 -19.44 31.11
CA THR A 360 32.40 -18.10 31.66
C THR A 360 31.56 -17.05 30.93
N HIS A 361 31.55 -17.05 29.60
CA HIS A 361 30.72 -16.13 28.82
C HIS A 361 29.22 -16.30 29.08
N LEU A 362 28.74 -17.53 29.29
CA LEU A 362 27.35 -17.80 29.69
C LEU A 362 27.05 -17.22 31.07
N LYS A 363 27.96 -17.37 32.04
CA LYS A 363 27.80 -16.80 33.39
C LYS A 363 27.70 -15.28 33.34
N ASP A 364 28.57 -14.63 32.58
CA ASP A 364 28.57 -13.18 32.39
C ASP A 364 27.30 -12.71 31.68
N LEU A 365 26.84 -13.47 30.68
CA LEU A 365 25.61 -13.20 29.95
C LEU A 365 24.37 -13.30 30.85
N LEU A 366 24.29 -14.32 31.71
CA LEU A 366 23.22 -14.47 32.70
C LEU A 366 23.21 -13.31 33.69
N ALA A 367 24.39 -12.93 34.22
CA ALA A 367 24.52 -11.78 35.12
C ALA A 367 24.07 -10.47 34.45
N ARG A 368 24.48 -10.24 33.19
CA ARG A 368 24.17 -9.02 32.44
C ARG A 368 22.70 -8.88 32.06
N THR A 369 22.04 -10.01 31.81
CA THR A 369 20.60 -10.06 31.47
C THR A 369 19.70 -10.22 32.70
N GLY A 370 20.27 -10.39 33.90
CA GLY A 370 19.52 -10.64 35.13
C GLY A 370 18.88 -12.04 35.20
N GLN A 371 19.19 -12.93 34.27
CA GLN A 371 18.63 -14.27 34.20
C GLN A 371 19.40 -15.25 35.08
N ARG A 372 18.70 -16.25 35.61
CA ARG A 372 19.30 -17.24 36.54
C ARG A 372 19.65 -18.57 35.87
N ARG A 373 19.00 -18.90 34.75
CA ARG A 373 19.18 -20.17 34.03
C ARG A 373 19.30 -19.92 32.53
N GLN A 374 20.08 -20.77 31.85
CA GLN A 374 20.20 -20.77 30.38
C GLN A 374 18.83 -20.85 29.69
N THR A 375 17.92 -21.68 30.22
CA THR A 375 16.56 -21.80 29.68
C THR A 375 15.77 -20.50 29.77
N ASP A 376 15.98 -19.70 30.82
CA ASP A 376 15.26 -18.44 31.00
C ASP A 376 15.81 -17.36 30.07
N LEU A 377 17.13 -17.38 29.83
CA LEU A 377 17.81 -16.55 28.85
C LEU A 377 17.34 -16.82 27.41
N VAL A 378 17.26 -18.10 27.03
CA VAL A 378 16.73 -18.53 25.72
C VAL A 378 15.25 -18.16 25.60
N ARG A 379 14.44 -18.39 26.64
CA ARG A 379 13.03 -17.99 26.67
C ARG A 379 12.86 -16.49 26.48
N MET A 380 13.63 -15.67 27.20
CA MET A 380 13.61 -14.21 27.07
C MET A 380 13.84 -13.80 25.61
N ALA A 381 14.92 -14.31 24.98
CA ALA A 381 15.25 -14.00 23.60
C ALA A 381 14.16 -14.46 22.60
N LEU A 382 13.59 -15.66 22.80
CA LEU A 382 12.54 -16.20 21.93
C LEU A 382 11.17 -15.55 22.15
N SER A 383 10.92 -15.00 23.34
CA SER A 383 9.65 -14.34 23.69
C SER A 383 9.56 -12.88 23.22
N ASP A 384 10.68 -12.27 22.82
CA ASP A 384 10.68 -10.89 22.32
C ASP A 384 10.17 -10.85 20.87
N PRO A 385 9.00 -10.23 20.61
CA PRO A 385 8.41 -10.20 19.28
C PRO A 385 9.24 -9.35 18.29
N LEU A 386 10.01 -8.37 18.76
CA LEU A 386 10.81 -7.49 17.89
C LEU A 386 12.00 -8.24 17.28
N LEU A 387 12.59 -9.15 18.04
CA LEU A 387 13.68 -10.00 17.56
C LEU A 387 13.22 -11.00 16.49
N ARG A 388 11.95 -11.38 16.49
CA ARG A 388 11.33 -12.24 15.47
C ARG A 388 10.98 -11.52 14.17
N LEU A 389 10.71 -10.21 14.25
CA LEU A 389 10.45 -9.36 13.08
C LEU A 389 11.74 -9.02 12.31
N GLN A 390 12.87 -8.90 13.01
CA GLN A 390 14.16 -8.56 12.39
C GLN A 390 14.88 -9.75 11.73
N SER A 391 14.48 -10.98 12.04
CA SER A 391 15.12 -12.19 11.51
C SER A 391 14.73 -12.53 10.06
N HIS A 392 13.67 -11.91 9.52
CA HIS A 392 13.12 -12.23 8.19
C HIS A 392 13.10 -11.05 7.21
N GLY A 393 13.86 -9.98 7.48
CA GLY A 393 14.14 -8.92 6.51
C GLY A 393 12.90 -8.11 6.11
N ILE A 394 12.47 -7.19 6.97
CA ILE A 394 11.74 -6.01 6.50
C ILE A 394 12.81 -5.03 6.03
N SER A 395 13.06 -4.99 4.71
CA SER A 395 13.86 -3.94 4.08
C SER A 395 12.96 -2.85 3.51
#